data_AF-A0A6B3F037-F1
#
_entry.id   AF-A0A6B3F037-F1
#
_cell.length_a   1.000
_cell.length_b   1.000
_cell.length_c   1.000
_cell.angle_alpha   90.00
_cell.angle_beta   90.00
_cell.angle_gamma   90.00
#
_symmetry.space_group_name_H-M   'P 1'
#
loop_
_entity.id
_entity.type
_entity.pdbx_description
1 polymer ?
#
loop_
_entity_poly.entity_id
_entity_poly.type
_entity_poly.pdbx_seq_one_letter_code
_entity_poly.pdbx_strand_id
1 'polypeptide(L)' 'LGPGPFAAMLLADLGADVVRVDRPERGGMFGMDPALDFTNRGKRSVELDLKTEQGAAAVLALAARADLLV' A
#
# COMPACT_ATOMS: atom_id res chain seq x y z
N LEU A 1 0.25 -13.55 2.92
CA LEU A 1 0.74 -12.40 2.13
C LEU A 1 1.94 -11.73 2.84
N GLY A 2 2.95 -12.50 3.27
CA GLY A 2 4.18 -11.93 3.87
C GLY A 2 5.20 -11.34 2.89
N PRO A 3 5.40 -11.87 1.66
CA PRO A 3 6.52 -11.44 0.82
C PRO A 3 6.31 -10.05 0.17
N GLY A 4 5.07 -9.69 -0.18
CA GLY A 4 4.76 -8.41 -0.84
C GLY A 4 5.09 -7.17 0.03
N PRO A 5 4.48 -7.04 1.22
CA PRO A 5 4.77 -5.91 2.12
C PRO A 5 6.24 -5.83 2.55
N PHE A 6 6.91 -6.98 2.71
CA PHE A 6 8.34 -7.05 3.03
C PHE A 6 9.22 -6.57 1.86
N ALA A 7 8.93 -6.99 0.63
CA ALA A 7 9.64 -6.49 -0.55
C ALA A 7 9.45 -4.98 -0.72
N ALA A 8 8.21 -4.49 -0.58
CA ALA A 8 7.91 -3.06 -0.64
C ALA A 8 8.59 -2.25 0.48
N MET A 9 8.76 -2.85 1.67
CA MET A 9 9.54 -2.26 2.77
C MET A 9 11.02 -2.14 2.40
N LEU A 10 11.63 -3.19 1.84
CA LEU A 10 13.03 -3.13 1.41
C LEU A 10 13.26 -2.09 0.32
N LEU A 11 12.33 -1.95 -0.64
CA LEU A 11 12.40 -0.89 -1.65
C LEU A 11 12.35 0.50 -1.03
N ALA A 12 11.47 0.73 -0.06
CA ALA A 12 11.38 1.99 0.66
C ALA A 12 12.66 2.29 1.47
N ASP A 13 13.20 1.28 2.18
CA ASP A 13 14.46 1.39 2.93
C ASP A 13 15.65 1.71 2.01
N LEU A 14 15.59 1.32 0.73
CA LEU A 14 16.59 1.61 -0.30
C LEU A 14 16.34 2.94 -1.04
N GLY A 15 15.33 3.73 -0.63
CA GLY A 15 15.08 5.08 -1.14
C GLY A 15 14.00 5.19 -2.21
N ALA A 16 13.25 4.11 -2.50
CA ALA A 16 12.08 4.22 -3.38
C ALA A 16 10.95 5.00 -2.71
N ASP A 17 10.21 5.79 -3.50
CA ASP A 17 8.97 6.41 -3.05
C ASP A 17 7.83 5.39 -3.13
N VAL A 18 7.44 4.82 -1.99
CA VAL A 18 6.46 3.74 -1.93
C VAL A 18 5.16 4.23 -1.30
N VAL A 19 4.06 4.07 -2.04
CA VAL A 19 2.70 4.32 -1.58
C VAL A 19 1.96 2.99 -1.44
N ARG A 20 1.51 2.67 -0.22
CA ARG A 20 0.63 1.55 0.08
C ARG A 20 -0.82 1.95 -0.17
N VAL A 21 -1.57 1.10 -0.86
CA VAL A 21 -3.01 1.26 -1.06
C VAL A 21 -3.76 0.35 -0.10
N ASP A 22 -4.48 0.96 0.83
CA ASP A 22 -5.25 0.27 1.86
C ASP A 22 -6.73 0.20 1.51
N ARG A 23 -7.39 -0.86 1.98
CA ARG A 23 -8.84 -0.98 1.90
C ARG A 23 -9.48 -0.15 3.04
N PRO A 24 -10.64 0.51 2.83
CA PRO A 24 -11.32 1.32 3.85
C PRO A 24 -11.91 0.57 5.07
N GLU A 25 -11.47 -0.64 5.40
CA GLU A 25 -12.03 -1.45 6.48
C GLU A 25 -11.19 -1.37 7.78
N ARG A 26 -11.85 -1.51 8.94
CA ARG A 26 -11.21 -1.42 10.26
C ARG A 26 -10.39 -2.67 10.57
N GLY A 27 -9.12 -2.45 10.88
CA GLY A 27 -8.15 -3.50 11.17
C GLY A 27 -7.32 -3.73 9.91
N GLY A 28 -6.02 -3.48 9.98
CA GLY A 28 -5.10 -3.60 8.87
C GLY A 28 -5.07 -5.01 8.29
N MET A 29 -4.01 -5.37 7.56
CA MET A 29 -3.90 -6.71 7.00
C MET A 29 -4.11 -7.76 8.11
N PHE A 30 -5.17 -8.58 8.00
CA PHE A 30 -5.58 -9.59 8.99
C PHE A 30 -6.06 -9.06 10.37
N GLY A 31 -6.55 -7.84 10.47
CA GLY A 31 -7.05 -7.29 11.73
C GLY A 31 -5.95 -6.88 12.71
N MET A 32 -4.69 -6.86 12.26
CA MET A 32 -3.58 -6.28 13.00
C MET A 32 -3.68 -4.75 12.99
N ASP A 33 -3.38 -4.11 14.12
CA ASP A 33 -3.20 -2.67 14.16
C ASP A 33 -2.09 -2.27 13.17
N PRO A 34 -2.37 -1.42 12.15
CA PRO A 34 -1.35 -0.99 11.19
C PRO A 34 -0.09 -0.41 11.84
N ALA A 35 -0.20 0.14 13.06
CA ALA A 35 0.94 0.66 13.83
C ALA A 35 1.87 -0.45 14.35
N LEU A 36 1.38 -1.69 14.46
CA LEU A 36 2.16 -2.86 14.89
C LEU A 36 2.77 -3.63 13.72
N ASP A 37 2.41 -3.30 12.49
CA ASP A 37 2.99 -3.92 11.29
C ASP A 37 4.27 -3.19 10.88
N PHE A 38 5.40 -3.72 11.33
CA PHE A 38 6.74 -3.19 11.02
C PHE A 38 7.06 -3.15 9.53
N THR A 39 6.34 -3.92 8.71
CA THR A 39 6.54 -3.85 7.28
C THR A 39 6.09 -2.50 6.73
N ASN A 40 5.19 -1.76 7.37
CA ASN A 40 4.68 -0.47 6.87
C ASN A 40 5.67 0.69 6.94
N ARG A 41 6.80 0.56 7.64
CA ARG A 41 7.80 1.64 7.76
C ARG A 41 8.29 2.12 6.39
N GLY A 42 8.66 3.40 6.30
CA GLY A 42 9.20 4.02 5.09
C GLY A 42 8.18 4.25 3.97
N LYS A 43 6.94 3.76 4.11
CA LYS A 43 5.88 3.92 3.10
C LYS A 43 4.87 4.98 3.50
N ARG A 44 4.36 5.71 2.50
CA ARG A 44 3.12 6.50 2.65
C ARG A 44 1.93 5.58 2.42
N SER A 45 0.75 5.94 2.93
CA SER A 45 -0.48 5.17 2.70
C SER A 45 -1.62 6.03 2.21
N VAL A 46 -2.49 5.43 1.39
CA VAL A 46 -3.76 6.00 0.96
C VAL A 46 -4.83 4.93 1.06
N GLU A 47 -6.00 5.29 1.58
CA GLU A 47 -7.16 4.42 1.59
C GLU A 47 -7.96 4.62 0.31
N LEU A 48 -8.21 3.54 -0.44
CA LEU A 48 -9.02 3.56 -1.66
C LEU A 48 -9.98 2.39 -1.69
N ASP A 49 -11.28 2.68 -1.90
CA ASP A 49 -12.25 1.63 -2.18
C ASP A 49 -12.21 1.22 -3.66
N LEU A 50 -11.46 0.15 -3.95
CA LEU A 50 -11.34 -0.38 -5.31
C LEU A 50 -12.64 -0.97 -5.86
N LYS A 51 -13.70 -1.09 -5.05
CA LYS A 51 -15.03 -1.51 -5.51
C LYS A 51 -15.84 -0.35 -6.10
N THR A 52 -15.40 0.89 -5.92
CA THR A 52 -16.00 2.08 -6.52
C THR A 52 -15.31 2.45 -7.82
N GLU A 53 -16.05 3.03 -8.76
CA GLU A 53 -15.46 3.53 -10.02
C GLU A 53 -14.38 4.59 -9.75
N GLN A 54 -14.61 5.46 -8.76
CA GLN A 54 -13.68 6.50 -8.37
C GLN A 54 -12.39 5.93 -7.76
N GLY A 55 -12.50 4.93 -6.87
CA GLY A 55 -11.34 4.28 -6.27
C GLY A 55 -10.53 3.47 -7.27
N ALA A 56 -11.20 2.77 -8.20
CA ALA A 56 -10.55 2.08 -9.31
C ALA A 56 -9.81 3.08 -10.23
N ALA A 57 -10.44 4.20 -10.59
CA ALA A 57 -9.80 5.24 -11.39
C ALA A 57 -8.58 5.86 -10.67
N ALA A 58 -8.67 6.08 -9.35
CA ALA A 58 -7.58 6.62 -8.56
C ALA A 58 -6.37 5.67 -8.49
N VAL A 59 -6.59 4.37 -8.27
CA VAL A 59 -5.46 3.41 -8.23
C VAL A 59 -4.82 3.23 -9.60
N LEU A 60 -5.61 3.27 -10.67
CA LEU A 60 -5.08 3.23 -12.04
C LEU A 60 -4.25 4.48 -12.37
N ALA A 61 -4.67 5.66 -11.88
CA ALA A 61 -3.90 6.89 -12.05
C ALA A 61 -2.56 6.87 -11.26
N LEU A 62 -2.53 6.24 -10.09
CA LEU A 62 -1.29 5.99 -9.35
C LEU A 62 -0.39 5.00 -10.09
N ALA A 63 -0.94 3.86 -10.53
CA ALA A 63 -0.20 2.83 -11.25
C ALA A 63 0.39 3.35 -12.56
N ALA A 64 -0.31 4.23 -13.27
CA ALA A 64 0.18 4.86 -14.51
C ALA A 64 1.42 5.76 -14.31
N ARG A 65 1.70 6.17 -13.06
CA ARG A 65 2.87 6.99 -12.70
C ARG A 65 3.94 6.20 -11.95
N ALA A 66 3.65 4.95 -11.58
CA ALA A 66 4.55 4.12 -10.80
C ALA A 66 5.53 3.39 -11.72
N ASP A 67 6.78 3.29 -11.29
CA ASP A 67 7.76 2.44 -11.96
C ASP A 67 7.52 0.94 -11.68
N LEU A 68 6.83 0.62 -10.58
CA LEU A 68 6.54 -0.74 -10.12
C LEU A 68 5.17 -0.83 -9.44
N LEU A 69 4.44 -1.92 -9.69
CA LEU A 69 3.26 -2.34 -8.93
C LEU A 69 3.54 -3.72 -8.30
N VAL A 70 3.29 -3.85 -7.00
CA VAL A 70 3.58 -5.05 -6.18
C VAL A 70 2.30 -5.75 -5.77
#